data_AF-A0A9X7JP68-F1
#
_entry.id   AF-A0A9X7JP68-F1
#
_cell.length_a   1.000
_cell.length_b   1.000
_cell.length_c   1.000
_cell.angle_alpha   90.00
_cell.angle_beta   90.00
_cell.angle_gamma   90.00
#
_symmetry.space_group_name_H-M   'P 1'
#
loop_
_entity.id
_entity.type
_entity.pdbx_description
1 polymer ?
#
loop_
_entity_poly.entity_id
_entity_poly.type
_entity_poly.pdbx_seq_one_letter_code
_entity_poly.pdbx_strand_id
1 'polypeptide(L)'
;MSNSSMDESVRAELGRLRDSIDNIDAAVIHMLAERFKATQQVGHLKAAHKLPPADPAREARQIARLRELAENAKLDPAFAEKFLNFIIAEVIRHHETIARA
;
A
#
# COMPACT_ATOMS: atom_id res chain seq x y z
N MET A 1 14.08 43.14 3.43
CA MET A 1 13.96 42.07 2.42
C MET A 1 12.50 42.05 1.99
N SER A 2 12.24 42.17 0.68
CA SER A 2 10.89 42.35 0.13
C SER A 2 10.03 41.11 0.35
N ASN A 3 8.73 41.29 0.61
CA ASN A 3 7.73 40.22 0.72
C ASN A 3 7.77 39.28 -0.51
N SER A 4 8.12 39.82 -1.68
CA SER A 4 8.22 39.08 -2.95
C SER A 4 9.35 38.04 -2.98
N SER A 5 10.47 38.25 -2.29
CA SER A 5 11.58 37.27 -2.29
C SER A 5 11.32 36.12 -1.31
N MET A 6 10.55 36.38 -0.25
CA MET A 6 10.08 35.34 0.67
C MET A 6 9.10 34.41 -0.04
N ASP A 7 8.17 34.97 -0.82
CA ASP A 7 7.18 34.20 -1.60
C ASP A 7 7.82 33.30 -2.66
N GLU A 8 8.91 33.75 -3.29
CA GLU A 8 9.67 32.96 -4.27
C GLU A 8 10.43 31.80 -3.60
N SER A 9 11.08 32.05 -2.46
CA SER A 9 11.75 31.02 -1.67
C SER A 9 10.78 29.94 -1.19
N VAL A 10 9.59 30.33 -0.73
CA VAL A 10 8.55 29.37 -0.29
C VAL A 10 8.04 28.54 -1.46
N ARG A 11 7.85 29.14 -2.63
CA ARG A 11 7.42 28.42 -3.85
C ARG A 11 8.47 27.41 -4.30
N ALA A 12 9.75 27.77 -4.27
CA ALA A 12 10.84 26.87 -4.63
C ALA A 12 10.92 25.67 -3.68
N GLU A 13 10.82 25.91 -2.37
CA GLU A 13 10.84 24.84 -1.36
C GLU A 13 9.63 23.90 -1.50
N LEU A 14 8.43 24.46 -1.73
CA LEU A 14 7.24 23.66 -2.00
C LEU A 14 7.39 22.79 -3.25
N GLY A 15 8.01 23.30 -4.31
CA GLY A 15 8.33 22.53 -5.50
C GLY A 15 9.24 21.34 -5.18
N ARG A 16 10.35 21.59 -4.50
CA ARG A 16 11.32 20.56 -4.09
C ARG A 16 10.70 19.45 -3.24
N LEU A 17 9.80 19.81 -2.32
CA LEU A 17 9.07 18.84 -1.49
C LEU A 17 8.08 18.01 -2.30
N ARG A 18 7.39 18.61 -3.28
CA ARG A 18 6.48 17.89 -4.18
C ARG A 18 7.22 16.92 -5.09
N ASP A 19 8.37 17.32 -5.63
CA ASP A 19 9.22 16.40 -6.41
C ASP A 19 9.63 15.18 -5.57
N SER A 20 9.88 15.37 -4.27
CA SER A 20 10.16 14.26 -3.35
C SER A 20 8.95 13.35 -3.14
N ILE A 21 7.75 13.93 -3.02
CA ILE A 21 6.48 13.18 -2.90
C ILE A 21 6.24 12.34 -4.16
N ASP A 22 6.35 12.94 -5.34
CA ASP A 22 6.12 12.26 -6.62
C ASP A 22 7.05 11.05 -6.80
N ASN A 23 8.32 11.18 -6.38
CA ASN A 23 9.27 10.08 -6.38
C ASN A 23 8.89 8.95 -5.40
N ILE A 24 8.39 9.29 -4.22
CA ILE A 24 7.91 8.30 -3.24
C ILE A 24 6.68 7.58 -3.79
N ASP A 25 5.75 8.31 -4.39
CA ASP A 25 4.52 7.75 -4.95
C ASP A 25 4.84 6.76 -6.09
N ALA A 26 5.79 7.09 -6.97
CA ALA A 26 6.28 6.17 -7.99
C ALA A 26 6.83 4.87 -7.38
N ALA A 27 7.64 4.97 -6.32
CA ALA A 27 8.18 3.81 -5.62
C ALA A 27 7.05 2.96 -4.98
N VAL A 28 6.06 3.59 -4.36
CA VAL A 28 4.89 2.91 -3.78
C VAL A 28 4.13 2.12 -4.85
N ILE A 29 3.87 2.72 -6.02
CA ILE A 29 3.18 2.03 -7.12
C ILE A 29 3.98 0.83 -7.62
N HIS A 30 5.29 0.96 -7.81
CA HIS A 30 6.13 -0.17 -8.21
C HIS A 30 6.12 -1.30 -7.18
N MET A 31 6.21 -0.99 -5.89
CA MET A 31 6.16 -2.00 -4.83
C MET A 31 4.79 -2.68 -4.72
N LEU A 32 3.70 -1.92 -4.94
CA LEU A 32 2.36 -2.49 -5.03
C LEU A 32 2.25 -3.44 -6.23
N ALA A 33 2.78 -3.09 -7.40
CA ALA A 33 2.77 -3.96 -8.57
C ALA A 33 3.45 -5.31 -8.29
N GLU A 34 4.64 -5.29 -7.66
CA GLU A 34 5.32 -6.53 -7.26
C GLU A 34 4.53 -7.33 -6.22
N ARG A 35 3.93 -6.64 -5.23
CA ARG A 35 3.05 -7.29 -4.25
C ARG A 35 1.85 -7.96 -4.94
N PHE A 36 1.23 -7.31 -5.92
CA PHE A 36 0.08 -7.85 -6.63
C PHE A 36 0.45 -9.07 -7.48
N LYS A 37 1.61 -9.09 -8.14
CA LYS A 37 2.14 -10.28 -8.84
C LYS A 37 2.23 -11.48 -7.89
N ALA A 38 2.80 -11.30 -6.70
CA ALA A 38 2.88 -12.36 -5.71
C ALA A 38 1.49 -12.83 -5.27
N THR A 39 0.55 -11.91 -5.02
CA THR A 39 -0.82 -12.29 -4.65
C THR A 39 -1.57 -13.01 -5.77
N GLN A 40 -1.31 -12.69 -7.04
CA GLN A 40 -1.90 -13.41 -8.17
C GLN A 40 -1.42 -14.87 -8.20
N GLN A 41 -0.11 -15.11 -7.99
CA GLN A 41 0.44 -16.46 -7.87
C GLN A 41 -0.19 -17.23 -6.70
N VAL A 42 -0.36 -16.58 -5.54
CA VAL A 42 -1.10 -17.15 -4.40
C VAL A 42 -2.54 -17.49 -4.79
N GLY A 43 -3.20 -16.63 -5.56
CA GLY A 43 -4.57 -16.86 -6.05
C GLY A 43 -4.67 -18.10 -6.93
N HIS A 44 -3.79 -18.24 -7.91
CA HIS A 44 -3.71 -19.43 -8.76
C HIS A 44 -3.42 -20.70 -7.95
N LEU A 45 -2.49 -20.63 -6.99
CA LEU A 45 -2.19 -21.74 -6.10
C LEU A 45 -3.42 -22.14 -5.27
N LYS A 46 -4.10 -21.16 -4.67
CA LYS A 46 -5.32 -21.40 -3.89
C LYS A 46 -6.41 -22.05 -4.75
N ALA A 47 -6.64 -21.54 -5.95
CA ALA A 47 -7.64 -22.09 -6.88
C ALA A 47 -7.32 -23.55 -7.27
N ALA A 48 -6.07 -23.85 -7.62
CA ALA A 48 -5.62 -25.20 -7.99
C ALA A 48 -5.83 -26.22 -6.85
N HIS A 49 -5.71 -25.78 -5.60
CA HIS A 49 -5.88 -26.62 -4.41
C HIS A 49 -7.23 -26.47 -3.71
N LYS A 50 -8.21 -25.77 -4.32
CA LYS A 50 -9.55 -25.52 -3.75
C LYS A 50 -9.51 -24.86 -2.36
N LEU A 51 -8.52 -24.01 -2.12
CA LEU A 51 -8.39 -23.25 -0.89
C LEU A 51 -9.23 -21.97 -0.95
N PRO A 52 -9.77 -21.48 0.20
CA PRO A 52 -10.58 -20.28 0.23
C PRO A 52 -9.77 -19.02 -0.16
N PRO A 53 -10.38 -18.08 -0.91
CA PRO A 53 -9.78 -16.77 -1.22
C PRO A 53 -9.37 -15.98 0.02
N ALA A 54 -10.25 -15.91 1.02
CA ALA A 54 -9.99 -15.27 2.31
C ALA A 54 -9.27 -16.21 3.28
N ASP A 55 -8.45 -15.64 4.16
CA ASP A 55 -7.81 -16.34 5.29
C ASP A 55 -7.77 -15.38 6.49
N PRO A 56 -8.83 -15.38 7.32
CA PRO A 56 -8.94 -14.43 8.44
C PRO A 56 -7.77 -14.48 9.41
N ALA A 57 -7.19 -15.67 9.62
CA ALA A 57 -6.05 -15.83 10.52
C ALA A 57 -4.79 -15.19 9.92
N ARG A 58 -4.55 -15.36 8.61
CA ARG A 58 -3.46 -14.68 7.90
C ARG A 58 -3.64 -13.17 7.88
N GLU A 59 -4.86 -12.70 7.62
CA GLU A 59 -5.22 -11.27 7.58
C GLU A 59 -4.98 -10.59 8.92
N ALA A 60 -5.44 -11.18 10.03
CA ALA A 60 -5.18 -10.67 11.38
C ALA A 60 -3.69 -10.53 11.69
N ARG A 61 -2.85 -11.52 11.28
CA ARG A 61 -1.39 -11.43 11.42
C ARG A 61 -0.77 -10.32 10.58
N GLN A 62 -1.32 -10.05 9.38
CA GLN A 62 -0.83 -8.92 8.56
C GLN A 62 -1.13 -7.58 9.20
N ILE A 63 -2.35 -7.41 9.73
CA ILE A 63 -2.77 -6.19 10.41
C ILE A 63 -1.87 -5.93 11.63
N ALA A 64 -1.70 -6.92 12.51
CA ALA A 64 -0.86 -6.78 13.69
C ALA A 64 0.58 -6.36 13.33
N ARG A 65 1.20 -7.05 12.37
CA ARG A 65 2.55 -6.72 11.90
C ARG A 65 2.63 -5.33 11.27
N LEU A 66 1.64 -4.92 10.50
CA LEU A 66 1.69 -3.62 9.83
C LEU A 66 1.48 -2.46 10.81
N ARG A 67 0.64 -2.64 11.83
CA ARG A 67 0.50 -1.67 12.92
C ARG A 67 1.83 -1.44 13.63
N GLU A 68 2.55 -2.50 13.99
CA GLU A 68 3.89 -2.41 14.59
C GLU A 68 4.89 -1.68 13.69
N LEU A 69 4.90 -1.98 12.38
CA LEU A 69 5.75 -1.28 11.42
C LEU A 69 5.40 0.21 11.31
N ALA A 70 4.11 0.56 11.36
CA ALA A 70 3.65 1.93 11.33
C ALA A 70 4.11 2.70 12.58
N GLU A 71 3.96 2.11 13.77
CA GLU A 71 4.45 2.71 15.03
C GLU A 71 5.95 3.02 14.95
N ASN A 72 6.76 2.04 14.51
CA ASN A 72 8.20 2.21 14.34
C ASN A 72 8.57 3.29 13.30
N ALA A 73 7.74 3.45 12.27
CA ALA A 73 7.92 4.46 11.22
C ALA A 73 7.32 5.83 11.58
N LYS A 74 6.74 5.99 12.79
CA LYS A 74 6.00 7.20 13.20
C LYS A 74 4.82 7.54 12.27
N LEU A 75 4.19 6.51 11.71
CA LEU A 75 2.96 6.59 10.94
C LEU A 75 1.78 6.15 11.82
N ASP A 76 0.61 6.76 11.65
CA ASP A 76 -0.61 6.35 12.37
C ASP A 76 -0.95 4.87 12.07
N PRO A 77 -0.97 3.99 13.09
CA PRO A 77 -1.30 2.57 12.90
C PRO A 77 -2.71 2.36 12.37
N ALA A 78 -3.66 3.25 12.70
CA ALA A 78 -5.02 3.16 12.19
C ALA A 78 -5.08 3.48 10.69
N PHE A 79 -4.25 4.41 10.22
CA PHE A 79 -4.10 4.67 8.79
C PHE A 79 -3.49 3.47 8.06
N ALA A 80 -2.42 2.90 8.60
CA ALA A 80 -1.77 1.72 8.00
C ALA A 80 -2.73 0.52 7.90
N GLU A 81 -3.54 0.29 8.94
CA GLU A 81 -4.56 -0.74 8.93
C GLU A 81 -5.64 -0.49 7.86
N LYS A 82 -6.16 0.74 7.74
CA LYS A 82 -7.12 1.11 6.69
C LYS A 82 -6.56 0.85 5.29
N PHE A 83 -5.30 1.25 5.06
CA PHE A 83 -4.62 1.03 3.79
C PHE A 83 -4.49 -0.47 3.48
N LEU A 84 -4.07 -1.28 4.45
CA LEU A 84 -3.95 -2.72 4.26
C LEU A 84 -5.29 -3.40 4.01
N ASN A 85 -6.35 -3.00 4.72
CA ASN A 85 -7.69 -3.55 4.52
C ASN A 85 -8.19 -3.27 3.10
N PHE A 86 -7.94 -2.07 2.56
CA PHE A 86 -8.23 -1.75 1.16
C PHE A 86 -7.50 -2.70 0.20
N ILE A 87 -6.20 -2.91 0.40
CA ILE A 87 -5.39 -3.81 -0.44
C ILE A 87 -5.84 -5.28 -0.32
N ILE A 88 -6.17 -5.75 0.89
CA ILE A 88 -6.64 -7.13 1.13
C ILE A 88 -7.97 -7.36 0.41
N ALA A 89 -8.92 -6.42 0.49
CA ALA A 89 -10.20 -6.54 -0.20
C ALA A 89 -10.02 -6.73 -1.72
N GLU A 90 -9.11 -5.96 -2.32
CA GLU A 90 -8.81 -6.08 -3.74
C GLU A 90 -8.12 -7.41 -4.10
N VAL A 91 -7.24 -7.91 -3.24
CA VAL A 91 -6.62 -9.25 -3.42
C VAL A 91 -7.66 -10.36 -3.36
N ILE A 92 -8.59 -10.31 -2.40
CA ILE A 92 -9.65 -11.32 -2.27
C ILE A 92 -10.54 -11.32 -3.51
N ARG A 93 -10.95 -10.13 -4.00
CA ARG A 93 -11.72 -9.99 -5.25
C ARG A 93 -11.01 -10.63 -6.45
N HIS A 94 -9.68 -10.47 -6.55
CA HIS A 94 -8.89 -11.12 -7.59
C HIS A 94 -8.84 -12.64 -7.43
N HIS A 95 -8.66 -13.15 -6.21
CA HIS A 95 -8.65 -14.60 -5.94
C HIS A 95 -9.97 -15.25 -6.29
N GLU A 96 -11.10 -14.61 -5.95
CA GLU A 96 -12.42 -15.08 -6.34
C GLU A 96 -12.60 -15.11 -7.86
N THR A 97 -12.05 -14.12 -8.58
CA THR A 97 -12.09 -14.09 -10.05
C THR A 97 -11.28 -15.23 -10.65
N ILE A 98 -10.08 -15.49 -10.13
CA ILE A 98 -9.22 -16.60 -10.55
C ILE A 98 -9.89 -17.96 -10.27
N ALA A 99 -10.57 -18.10 -9.14
CA ALA A 99 -11.24 -19.36 -8.78
C ALA A 99 -12.49 -19.66 -9.64
N ARG A 100 -13.06 -18.65 -10.32
CA ARG A 100 -14.20 -18.80 -11.25
C ARG A 100 -13.79 -19.01 -12.71
N ALA A 101 -12.52 -18.77 -13.04
CA ALA A 101 -11.97 -18.92 -14.39
C ALA A 101 -11.60 -20.37 -14.68
#